data_AF-A0A0J8TL66-F1
#
_entry.id   AF-A0A0J8TL66-F1
#
_cell.length_a   1.000
_cell.length_b   1.000
_cell.length_c   1.000
_cell.angle_alpha   90.00
_cell.angle_beta   90.00
_cell.angle_gamma   90.00
#
_symmetry.space_group_name_H-M   'P 1'
#
loop_
_entity.id
_entity.type
_entity.pdbx_description
1 polymer ?
#
loop_
_entity_poly.entity_id
_entity_poly.type
_entity_poly.pdbx_seq_one_letter_code
_entity_poly.pdbx_strand_id
1 'polypeptide(L)'
;MASWIIDLQSVTWDDTLINGLDFIARYVLQVPFLLMTLMRYITPTLDNVFMESIKWVDTTYVQKHKSDDPAGLRAMYYPNLVMYSSKRKKQIGDVASSLRSFFTRYGRRTGISLAVYLLSLLPVVGRFVIPLASFYTFNKAVGPVPATVIFGSGLVLPKRYLVVFLQSYFASRSLMRELLEPYFSRVKFTKQQRRKWFLDREGVLFGFALGFYTMIKIPLIGVLIYGLAEASTAYLVTKITDPPPPPADSEGFVESQIQWTNKHRFLKLPLGSLDQYNVPPDDENEKNKQEMPQKKFS
;
A
#
# COMPACT_ATOMS: atom_id res chain seq x y z
N MET A 1 -11.82 -65.30 5.23
CA MET A 1 -12.13 -64.14 4.37
C MET A 1 -12.28 -62.88 5.24
N ALA A 2 -11.17 -62.38 5.77
CA ALA A 2 -11.07 -61.10 6.47
C ALA A 2 -9.60 -60.87 6.88
N SER A 3 -8.87 -60.05 6.11
CA SER A 3 -7.66 -59.32 6.52
C SER A 3 -7.30 -58.38 5.37
N TRP A 4 -7.57 -57.08 5.51
CA TRP A 4 -6.54 -56.11 5.89
C TRP A 4 -5.36 -56.08 4.92
N ILE A 5 -5.59 -55.50 3.75
CA ILE A 5 -4.56 -54.79 2.99
C ILE A 5 -5.01 -53.34 2.97
N ILE A 6 -4.84 -52.67 4.12
CA ILE A 6 -4.79 -51.22 4.17
C ILE A 6 -3.34 -50.88 3.80
N ASP A 7 -3.19 -50.40 2.58
CA ASP A 7 -1.93 -49.95 2.00
C ASP A 7 -1.31 -48.85 2.88
N LEU A 8 -0.05 -49.02 3.23
CA LEU A 8 0.79 -48.13 4.05
C LEU A 8 1.19 -46.84 3.30
N GLN A 9 0.34 -46.35 2.39
CA GLN A 9 0.50 -45.04 1.72
C GLN A 9 -0.07 -43.87 2.52
N SER A 10 -0.48 -44.08 3.78
CA SER A 10 -0.97 -43.01 4.66
C SER A 10 0.11 -42.05 5.18
N VAL A 11 1.38 -42.22 4.81
CA VAL A 11 2.51 -41.45 5.37
C VAL A 11 2.84 -40.18 4.58
N THR A 12 2.40 -40.02 3.32
CA THR A 12 2.67 -38.78 2.57
C THR A 12 1.67 -37.65 2.85
N TRP A 13 0.52 -37.97 3.44
CA TRP A 13 -0.51 -36.98 3.74
C TRP A 13 -0.16 -36.13 4.95
N ASP A 14 0.50 -36.72 5.95
CA ASP A 14 0.86 -36.06 7.20
C ASP A 14 1.80 -34.88 6.95
N ASP A 15 2.84 -35.03 6.13
CA ASP A 15 3.77 -33.93 5.86
C ASP A 15 3.10 -32.77 5.12
N THR A 16 2.18 -33.00 4.17
CA THR A 16 1.46 -31.92 3.51
C THR A 16 0.38 -31.26 4.36
N LEU A 17 -0.28 -32.02 5.25
CA LEU A 17 -1.30 -31.51 6.17
C LEU A 17 -0.67 -30.79 7.37
N ILE A 18 0.42 -31.32 7.93
CA ILE A 18 1.20 -30.71 9.00
C ILE A 18 1.86 -29.43 8.48
N ASN A 19 2.45 -29.43 7.27
CA ASN A 19 2.95 -28.21 6.65
C ASN A 19 1.82 -27.22 6.30
N GLY A 20 0.64 -27.71 5.90
CA GLY A 20 -0.53 -26.86 5.63
C GLY A 20 -1.14 -26.25 6.89
N LEU A 21 -1.20 -27.01 7.99
CA LEU A 21 -1.70 -26.56 9.29
C LEU A 21 -0.69 -25.65 10.01
N ASP A 22 0.61 -25.94 9.94
CA ASP A 22 1.65 -25.05 10.46
C ASP A 22 1.74 -23.76 9.61
N PHE A 23 1.50 -23.85 8.29
CA PHE A 23 1.35 -22.68 7.42
C PHE A 23 0.10 -21.85 7.76
N ILE A 24 -1.06 -22.47 7.99
CA ILE A 24 -2.30 -21.75 8.37
C ILE A 24 -2.18 -21.19 9.80
N ALA A 25 -1.59 -21.93 10.73
CA ALA A 25 -1.36 -21.48 12.10
C ALA A 25 -0.39 -20.28 12.13
N ARG A 26 0.72 -20.34 11.37
CA ARG A 26 1.71 -19.25 11.31
C ARG A 26 1.32 -18.07 10.43
N TYR A 27 0.57 -18.27 9.33
CA TYR A 27 0.25 -17.21 8.38
C TYR A 27 -1.20 -16.71 8.41
N VAL A 28 -2.16 -17.48 8.91
CA VAL A 28 -3.60 -17.15 8.83
C VAL A 28 -4.19 -16.79 10.20
N LEU A 29 -3.70 -17.38 11.30
CA LEU A 29 -4.36 -17.25 12.60
C LEU A 29 -3.84 -16.16 13.54
N GLN A 30 -2.68 -15.53 13.29
CA GLN A 30 -2.12 -14.57 14.26
C GLN A 30 -1.50 -13.29 13.70
N VAL A 31 -1.62 -13.02 12.40
CA VAL A 31 -1.19 -11.73 11.83
C VAL A 31 -2.33 -10.70 11.77
N PRO A 32 -3.56 -11.03 11.32
CA PRO A 32 -4.65 -10.05 11.22
C PRO A 32 -5.18 -9.57 12.59
N PHE A 33 -5.22 -10.46 13.59
CA PHE A 33 -5.72 -10.13 14.94
C PHE A 33 -4.74 -9.24 15.71
N LEU A 34 -3.44 -9.56 15.64
CA LEU A 34 -2.38 -8.73 16.17
C LEU A 34 -2.36 -7.39 15.43
N LEU A 35 -2.32 -7.37 14.09
CA LEU A 35 -2.34 -6.14 13.30
C LEU A 35 -3.56 -5.27 13.57
N MET A 36 -4.78 -5.78 13.70
CA MET A 36 -5.94 -4.92 13.99
C MET A 36 -5.94 -4.33 15.40
N THR A 37 -5.49 -5.11 16.39
CA THR A 37 -5.34 -4.63 17.77
C THR A 37 -4.23 -3.58 17.83
N LEU A 38 -3.15 -3.82 17.09
CA LEU A 38 -2.05 -2.89 16.89
C LEU A 38 -2.54 -1.61 16.21
N MET A 39 -3.24 -1.70 15.07
CA MET A 39 -3.78 -0.57 14.30
C MET A 39 -4.63 0.37 15.17
N ARG A 40 -5.40 -0.14 16.14
CA ARG A 40 -6.19 0.70 17.04
C ARG A 40 -5.34 1.57 17.98
N TYR A 41 -4.22 1.03 18.49
CA TYR A 41 -3.28 1.74 19.36
C TYR A 41 -2.24 2.56 18.57
N ILE A 42 -1.94 2.09 17.37
CA ILE A 42 -0.91 2.62 16.50
C ILE A 42 -1.44 3.77 15.63
N THR A 43 -2.71 3.80 15.20
CA THR A 43 -3.23 4.89 14.34
C THR A 43 -2.97 6.31 14.90
N PRO A 44 -3.28 6.64 16.17
CA PRO A 44 -2.98 7.99 16.67
C PRO A 44 -1.48 8.24 16.84
N THR A 45 -0.68 7.20 17.12
CA THR A 45 0.77 7.36 17.27
C THR A 45 1.49 7.45 15.92
N LEU A 46 1.07 6.72 14.88
CA LEU A 46 1.56 6.86 13.50
C LEU A 46 1.21 8.22 12.93
N ASP A 47 0.02 8.73 13.20
CA ASP A 47 -0.36 10.08 12.78
C ASP A 47 0.61 11.13 13.35
N ASN A 48 0.99 10.97 14.63
CA ASN A 48 2.00 11.82 15.27
C ASN A 48 3.39 11.62 14.67
N VAL A 49 3.84 10.37 14.46
CA VAL A 49 5.13 10.04 13.85
C VAL A 49 5.21 10.62 12.44
N PHE A 50 4.15 10.51 11.65
CA PHE A 50 4.03 11.09 10.32
C PHE A 50 4.22 12.61 10.40
N MET A 51 3.47 13.30 11.27
CA MET A 51 3.53 14.76 11.41
C MET A 51 4.89 15.24 11.93
N GLU A 52 5.48 14.53 12.89
CA GLU A 52 6.81 14.83 13.41
C GLU A 52 7.89 14.62 12.34
N SER A 53 7.74 13.59 11.51
CA SER A 53 8.62 13.34 10.38
C SER A 53 8.51 14.44 9.33
N ILE A 54 7.30 14.89 8.98
CA ILE A 54 7.12 16.05 8.09
C ILE A 54 7.79 17.30 8.67
N LYS A 55 7.61 17.55 9.98
CA LYS A 55 8.26 18.67 10.67
C LYS A 55 9.78 18.59 10.54
N TRP A 56 10.34 17.41 10.80
CA TRP A 56 11.78 17.16 10.70
C TRP A 56 12.29 17.41 9.27
N VAL A 57 11.55 16.96 8.25
CA VAL A 57 11.90 17.18 6.83
C VAL A 57 11.91 18.68 6.50
N ASP A 58 10.91 19.44 6.94
CA ASP A 58 10.89 20.89 6.72
C ASP A 58 12.01 21.61 7.47
N THR A 59 12.28 21.25 8.73
CA THR A 59 13.39 21.87 9.48
C THR A 59 14.74 21.56 8.86
N THR A 60 14.94 20.33 8.38
CA THR A 60 16.19 19.90 7.73
C THR A 60 16.35 20.59 6.39
N TYR A 61 15.26 20.75 5.63
CA TYR A 61 15.28 21.49 4.38
C TYR A 61 15.70 22.94 4.58
N VAL A 62 15.08 23.66 5.53
CA VAL A 62 15.46 25.04 5.85
C VAL A 62 16.90 25.13 6.31
N GLN A 63 17.37 24.16 7.12
CA GLN A 63 18.78 24.11 7.55
C GLN A 63 19.76 23.90 6.39
N LYS A 64 19.41 23.05 5.42
CA LYS A 64 20.24 22.74 4.24
C LYS A 64 20.32 23.92 3.26
N HIS A 65 19.27 24.74 3.18
CA HIS A 65 19.17 25.87 2.24
C HIS A 65 19.29 27.24 2.96
N LYS A 66 19.96 27.30 4.11
CA LYS A 66 20.18 28.57 4.85
C LYS A 66 20.96 29.61 4.04
N SER A 67 21.80 29.15 3.11
CA SER A 67 22.62 29.98 2.23
C SER A 67 21.92 30.42 0.95
N ASP A 68 20.73 29.89 0.69
CA ASP A 68 20.06 30.04 -0.60
C ASP A 68 19.02 31.17 -0.53
N ASP A 69 18.63 31.71 -1.68
CA ASP A 69 17.68 32.83 -1.75
C ASP A 69 16.30 32.40 -1.19
N PRO A 70 15.76 33.08 -0.16
CA PRO A 70 14.45 32.77 0.40
C PRO A 70 13.30 32.76 -0.61
N ALA A 71 13.40 33.53 -1.70
CA ALA A 71 12.35 33.59 -2.73
C ALA A 71 12.26 32.30 -3.58
N GLY A 72 13.36 31.54 -3.70
CA GLY A 72 13.43 30.29 -4.44
C GLY A 72 13.17 29.04 -3.59
N LEU A 73 12.82 29.19 -2.31
CA LEU A 73 12.59 28.04 -1.42
C LEU A 73 11.20 27.44 -1.65
N ARG A 74 11.11 26.11 -1.58
CA ARG A 74 9.80 25.43 -1.59
C ARG A 74 8.96 25.86 -0.39
N ALA A 75 7.63 25.84 -0.56
CA ALA A 75 6.72 26.02 0.58
C ALA A 75 6.81 24.84 1.58
N MET A 76 6.53 25.15 2.85
CA MET A 76 6.59 24.18 3.95
C MET A 76 5.31 23.33 4.01
N TYR A 77 5.45 22.06 4.38
CA TYR A 77 4.33 21.13 4.51
C TYR A 77 3.70 21.18 5.90
N TYR A 78 4.53 21.16 6.94
CA TYR A 78 4.08 21.02 8.33
C TYR A 78 3.13 22.14 8.76
N PRO A 79 3.44 23.44 8.56
CA PRO A 79 2.58 24.53 9.06
C PRO A 79 1.17 24.46 8.48
N ASN A 80 1.06 24.13 7.19
CA ASN A 80 -0.23 24.04 6.51
C ASN A 80 -0.96 22.75 6.89
N LEU A 81 -0.28 21.60 6.89
CA LEU A 81 -0.88 20.29 7.23
C LEU A 81 -1.45 20.22 8.64
N VAL A 82 -0.86 20.93 9.61
CA VAL A 82 -1.41 21.00 10.98
C VAL A 82 -2.76 21.71 11.01
N MET A 83 -3.00 22.69 10.13
CA MET A 83 -4.27 23.40 10.03
C MET A 83 -5.39 22.53 9.43
N TYR A 84 -5.04 21.52 8.62
CA TYR A 84 -6.00 20.54 8.13
C TYR A 84 -6.41 19.61 9.27
N SER A 85 -7.65 19.75 9.72
CA SER A 85 -8.16 18.96 10.84
C SER A 85 -8.21 17.46 10.52
N SER A 86 -7.37 16.67 11.19
CA SER A 86 -7.42 15.19 11.20
C SER A 86 -8.57 14.64 12.06
N LYS A 87 -9.65 15.41 12.33
CA LYS A 87 -10.73 15.04 13.26
C LYS A 87 -11.57 13.86 12.74
N ARG A 88 -11.01 12.66 12.82
CA ARG A 88 -11.73 11.41 13.00
C ARG A 88 -11.35 10.86 14.38
N LYS A 89 -11.82 11.53 15.43
CA LYS A 89 -11.83 10.96 16.80
C LYS A 89 -12.73 9.72 16.76
N LYS A 90 -12.18 8.54 16.45
CA LYS A 90 -12.88 7.27 16.61
C LYS A 90 -13.04 7.00 18.10
N GLN A 91 -14.26 7.19 18.61
CA GLN A 91 -14.59 6.85 20.00
C GLN A 91 -14.42 5.34 20.24
N ILE A 92 -14.17 4.96 21.50
CA ILE A 92 -13.96 3.58 21.94
C ILE A 92 -15.13 2.65 21.55
N GLY A 93 -16.36 3.18 21.45
CA GLY A 93 -17.54 2.47 20.97
C GLY A 93 -17.49 2.06 19.48
N ASP A 94 -16.78 2.81 18.64
CA ASP A 94 -16.60 2.51 17.21
C ASP A 94 -15.69 1.28 16.98
N VAL A 95 -15.03 0.81 18.03
CA VAL A 95 -14.13 -0.33 17.93
C VAL A 95 -14.79 -1.64 18.34
N ALA A 96 -15.73 -1.62 19.28
CA ALA A 96 -16.58 -2.78 19.53
C ALA A 96 -17.42 -3.10 18.27
N SER A 97 -17.94 -2.08 17.58
CA SER A 97 -18.65 -2.24 16.31
C SER A 97 -17.71 -2.72 15.19
N SER A 98 -16.49 -2.17 15.09
CA SER A 98 -15.49 -2.62 14.12
C SER A 98 -15.06 -4.07 14.35
N LEU A 99 -14.82 -4.48 15.61
CA LEU A 99 -14.51 -5.86 15.98
C LEU A 99 -15.67 -6.80 15.63
N ARG A 100 -16.91 -6.45 15.96
CA ARG A 100 -18.09 -7.24 15.58
C ARG A 100 -18.22 -7.37 14.06
N SER A 101 -18.01 -6.29 13.32
CA SER A 101 -18.03 -6.31 11.85
C SER A 101 -16.90 -7.17 11.26
N PHE A 102 -15.76 -7.25 11.95
CA PHE A 102 -14.65 -8.11 11.57
C PHE A 102 -14.98 -9.58 11.82
N PHE A 103 -15.39 -9.95 13.04
CA PHE A 103 -15.70 -11.33 13.39
C PHE A 103 -16.83 -11.91 12.53
N THR A 104 -17.83 -11.11 12.18
CA THR A 104 -18.91 -11.54 11.27
C THR A 104 -18.42 -11.79 9.84
N ARG A 105 -17.53 -10.94 9.31
CA ARG A 105 -16.94 -11.13 7.98
C ARG A 105 -15.93 -12.28 7.95
N TYR A 106 -15.13 -12.40 9.00
CA TYR A 106 -14.14 -13.47 9.15
C TYR A 106 -14.83 -14.81 9.32
N GLY A 107 -15.82 -14.91 10.22
CA GLY A 107 -16.63 -16.11 10.41
C GLY A 107 -17.33 -16.56 9.13
N ARG A 108 -17.87 -15.62 8.33
CA ARG A 108 -18.45 -15.96 7.01
C ARG A 108 -17.41 -16.51 6.04
N ARG A 109 -16.20 -15.93 5.98
CA ARG A 109 -15.12 -16.40 5.08
C ARG A 109 -14.57 -17.75 5.52
N THR A 110 -14.35 -17.93 6.82
CA THR A 110 -13.90 -19.20 7.40
C THR A 110 -14.95 -20.28 7.24
N GLY A 111 -16.23 -19.96 7.44
CA GLY A 111 -17.35 -20.90 7.23
C GLY A 111 -17.49 -21.35 5.77
N ILE A 112 -17.37 -20.43 4.80
CA ILE A 112 -17.35 -20.79 3.37
C ILE A 112 -16.13 -21.67 3.05
N SER A 113 -14.95 -21.34 3.59
CA SER A 113 -13.74 -22.13 3.37
C SER A 113 -13.85 -23.54 3.96
N LEU A 114 -14.44 -23.66 5.16
CA LEU A 114 -14.72 -24.93 5.82
C LEU A 114 -15.76 -25.74 5.02
N ALA A 115 -16.81 -25.11 4.51
CA ALA A 115 -17.81 -25.76 3.67
C ALA A 115 -17.19 -26.28 2.35
N VAL A 116 -16.34 -25.49 1.70
CA VAL A 116 -15.59 -25.91 0.50
C VAL A 116 -14.66 -27.08 0.81
N TYR A 117 -14.00 -27.07 1.97
CA TYR A 117 -13.16 -28.17 2.43
C TYR A 117 -13.98 -29.44 2.68
N LEU A 118 -15.10 -29.35 3.39
CA LEU A 118 -15.99 -30.49 3.64
C LEU A 118 -16.57 -31.06 2.33
N LEU A 119 -16.93 -30.20 1.38
CA LEU A 119 -17.37 -30.62 0.05
C LEU A 119 -16.24 -31.26 -0.78
N SER A 120 -14.98 -30.90 -0.51
CA SER A 120 -13.82 -31.52 -1.16
C SER A 120 -13.53 -32.95 -0.69
N LEU A 121 -14.09 -33.36 0.46
CA LEU A 121 -13.97 -34.73 0.98
C LEU A 121 -14.93 -35.71 0.29
N LEU A 122 -15.83 -35.23 -0.58
CA LEU A 122 -16.75 -36.08 -1.32
C LEU A 122 -15.99 -36.88 -2.40
N PRO A 123 -16.11 -38.21 -2.45
CA PRO A 123 -15.27 -39.08 -3.29
C PRO A 123 -15.40 -38.84 -4.81
N VAL A 124 -16.54 -38.30 -5.27
CA VAL A 124 -16.81 -38.07 -6.71
C VAL A 124 -16.68 -36.60 -7.09
N VAL A 125 -17.22 -35.69 -6.28
CA VAL A 125 -17.28 -34.25 -6.59
C VAL A 125 -16.06 -33.51 -6.05
N GLY A 126 -15.43 -34.03 -5.00
CA GLY A 126 -14.44 -33.31 -4.19
C GLY A 126 -13.19 -32.87 -4.96
N ARG A 127 -12.77 -33.65 -5.96
CA ARG A 127 -11.64 -33.33 -6.84
C ARG A 127 -11.83 -32.03 -7.64
N PHE A 128 -13.07 -31.64 -7.92
CA PHE A 128 -13.39 -30.45 -8.72
C PHE A 128 -13.76 -29.22 -7.88
N VAL A 129 -14.09 -29.41 -6.60
CA VAL A 129 -14.53 -28.34 -5.69
C VAL A 129 -13.45 -27.28 -5.46
N ILE A 130 -12.21 -27.71 -5.15
CA ILE A 130 -11.11 -26.77 -4.85
C ILE A 130 -10.69 -25.96 -6.09
N PRO A 131 -10.50 -26.55 -7.29
CA PRO A 131 -10.17 -25.79 -8.50
C PRO A 131 -11.26 -24.78 -8.91
N LEU A 132 -12.53 -25.19 -8.88
CA LEU A 132 -13.65 -24.33 -9.28
C LEU A 132 -13.86 -23.17 -8.29
N ALA A 133 -13.81 -23.45 -6.99
CA ALA A 133 -13.93 -22.41 -5.96
C ALA A 133 -12.78 -21.39 -6.03
N SER A 134 -11.56 -21.87 -6.30
CA SER A 134 -10.38 -21.02 -6.46
C SER A 134 -10.48 -20.13 -7.70
N PHE A 135 -10.90 -20.69 -8.84
CA PHE A 135 -11.09 -19.93 -10.08
C PHE A 135 -12.20 -18.88 -9.93
N TYR A 136 -13.35 -19.25 -9.36
CA TYR A 136 -14.46 -18.33 -9.15
C TYR A 136 -14.08 -17.13 -8.27
N THR A 137 -13.42 -17.42 -7.15
CA THR A 137 -13.01 -16.38 -6.19
C THR A 137 -11.95 -15.44 -6.79
N PHE A 138 -11.00 -16.01 -7.54
CA PHE A 138 -9.93 -15.25 -8.16
C PHE A 138 -10.42 -14.39 -9.34
N ASN A 139 -11.24 -14.96 -10.22
CA ASN A 139 -11.86 -14.25 -11.34
C ASN A 139 -12.68 -13.05 -10.86
N LYS A 140 -13.44 -13.21 -9.78
CA LYS A 140 -14.22 -12.12 -9.18
C LYS A 140 -13.35 -10.98 -8.62
N ALA A 141 -12.12 -11.29 -8.17
CA ALA A 141 -11.23 -10.32 -7.56
C ALA A 141 -10.36 -9.56 -8.57
N VAL A 142 -9.92 -10.23 -9.64
CA VAL A 142 -8.91 -9.67 -10.57
C VAL A 142 -9.49 -9.44 -11.97
N GLY A 143 -10.66 -10.01 -12.29
CA GLY A 143 -11.27 -9.99 -13.61
C GLY A 143 -10.83 -11.17 -14.49
N PRO A 144 -11.55 -11.42 -15.60
CA PRO A 144 -11.40 -12.63 -16.39
C PRO A 144 -10.03 -12.75 -17.06
N VAL A 145 -9.48 -11.64 -17.54
CA VAL A 145 -8.20 -11.62 -18.27
C VAL A 145 -7.01 -12.04 -17.38
N PRO A 146 -6.74 -11.38 -16.24
CA PRO A 146 -5.65 -11.79 -15.36
C PRO A 146 -5.91 -13.14 -14.67
N ALA A 147 -7.18 -13.52 -14.44
CA ALA A 147 -7.51 -14.86 -13.97
C ALA A 147 -7.10 -15.96 -14.96
N THR A 148 -7.42 -15.77 -16.24
CA THR A 148 -7.02 -16.70 -17.30
C THR A 148 -5.50 -16.73 -17.48
N VAL A 149 -4.82 -15.57 -17.40
CA VAL A 149 -3.35 -15.53 -17.49
C VAL A 149 -2.68 -16.25 -16.31
N ILE A 150 -3.21 -16.13 -15.10
CA ILE A 150 -2.62 -16.73 -13.89
C ILE A 150 -2.92 -18.24 -13.81
N PHE A 151 -4.14 -18.67 -14.12
CA PHE A 151 -4.47 -20.09 -14.19
C PHE A 151 -3.86 -20.77 -15.41
N GLY A 152 -3.68 -20.05 -16.54
CA GLY A 152 -2.99 -20.53 -17.73
C GLY A 152 -1.47 -20.60 -17.55
N SER A 153 -0.85 -19.58 -16.95
CA SER A 153 0.58 -19.62 -16.61
C SER A 153 0.87 -20.62 -15.48
N GLY A 154 -0.09 -20.93 -14.63
CA GLY A 154 -0.01 -21.99 -13.63
C GLY A 154 0.13 -23.42 -14.20
N LEU A 155 0.03 -23.59 -15.52
CA LEU A 155 0.39 -24.83 -16.23
C LEU A 155 1.92 -24.98 -16.39
N VAL A 156 2.67 -23.87 -16.38
CA VAL A 156 4.13 -23.83 -16.64
C VAL A 156 4.91 -23.35 -15.41
N LEU A 157 4.35 -22.41 -14.65
CA LEU A 157 4.95 -21.84 -13.43
C LEU A 157 4.45 -22.56 -12.18
N PRO A 158 5.34 -22.97 -11.26
CA PRO A 158 4.93 -23.56 -9.99
C PRO A 158 4.01 -22.60 -9.21
N LYS A 159 2.82 -23.09 -8.84
CA LYS A 159 1.74 -22.30 -8.17
C LYS A 159 2.22 -21.48 -6.97
N ARG A 160 3.26 -21.96 -6.26
CA ARG A 160 3.88 -21.27 -5.13
C ARG A 160 4.38 -19.86 -5.47
N TYR A 161 4.99 -19.66 -6.65
CA TYR A 161 5.55 -18.36 -7.02
C TYR A 161 4.45 -17.36 -7.39
N LEU A 162 3.40 -17.83 -8.06
CA LEU A 162 2.23 -17.01 -8.38
C LEU A 162 1.52 -16.54 -7.11
N VAL A 163 1.33 -17.44 -6.14
CA VAL A 163 0.69 -17.12 -4.86
C VAL A 163 1.56 -16.12 -4.08
N VAL A 164 2.87 -16.35 -3.97
CA VAL A 164 3.79 -15.44 -3.27
C VAL A 164 3.82 -14.06 -3.95
N PHE A 165 3.84 -14.02 -5.28
CA PHE A 165 3.80 -12.76 -6.04
C PHE A 165 2.50 -11.99 -5.78
N LEU A 166 1.35 -12.64 -5.95
CA LEU A 166 0.04 -12.02 -5.72
C LEU A 166 -0.13 -11.55 -4.29
N GLN A 167 0.26 -12.38 -3.32
CA GLN A 167 0.22 -12.02 -1.91
C GLN A 167 1.08 -10.80 -1.63
N SER A 168 2.30 -10.77 -2.18
CA SER A 168 3.21 -9.62 -2.02
C SER A 168 2.64 -8.37 -2.69
N TYR A 169 2.03 -8.50 -3.86
CA TYR A 169 1.38 -7.40 -4.57
C TYR A 169 0.22 -6.80 -3.77
N PHE A 170 -0.73 -7.64 -3.33
CA PHE A 170 -1.88 -7.17 -2.57
C PHE A 170 -1.50 -6.64 -1.19
N ALA A 171 -0.51 -7.25 -0.53
CA ALA A 171 -0.04 -6.78 0.76
C ALA A 171 0.66 -5.43 0.64
N SER A 172 1.54 -5.25 -0.35
CA SER A 172 2.23 -3.97 -0.59
C SER A 172 1.23 -2.85 -0.92
N ARG A 173 0.24 -3.10 -1.78
CA ARG A 173 -0.83 -2.13 -2.07
C ARG A 173 -1.68 -1.79 -0.84
N SER A 174 -1.92 -2.76 0.03
CA SER A 174 -2.69 -2.52 1.26
C SER A 174 -1.87 -1.71 2.25
N LEU A 175 -0.60 -2.08 2.46
CA LEU A 175 0.36 -1.37 3.30
C LEU A 175 0.46 0.10 2.89
N MET A 176 0.68 0.38 1.60
CA MET A 176 0.79 1.77 1.13
C MET A 176 -0.48 2.60 1.41
N ARG A 177 -1.66 2.00 1.31
CA ARG A 177 -2.92 2.71 1.59
C ARG A 177 -3.05 3.07 3.06
N GLU A 178 -2.54 2.22 3.94
CA GLU A 178 -2.50 2.45 5.38
C GLU A 178 -1.47 3.53 5.73
N LEU A 179 -0.24 3.42 5.21
CA LEU A 179 0.83 4.40 5.42
C LEU A 179 0.50 5.80 4.90
N LEU A 180 -0.37 5.93 3.89
CA LEU A 180 -0.82 7.23 3.38
C LEU A 180 -2.11 7.73 4.05
N GLU A 181 -2.73 6.95 4.94
CA GLU A 181 -3.98 7.38 5.58
C GLU A 181 -3.81 8.69 6.37
N PRO A 182 -2.70 8.97 7.09
CA PRO A 182 -2.48 10.26 7.75
C PRO A 182 -2.49 11.47 6.80
N TYR A 183 -2.01 11.29 5.56
CA TYR A 183 -2.09 12.33 4.55
C TYR A 183 -3.53 12.51 4.04
N PHE A 184 -4.20 11.41 3.67
CA PHE A 184 -5.55 11.44 3.11
C PHE A 184 -6.65 11.75 4.13
N SER A 185 -6.38 11.62 5.43
CA SER A 185 -7.28 12.05 6.48
C SER A 185 -7.34 13.58 6.61
N ARG A 186 -6.25 14.27 6.24
CA ARG A 186 -6.10 15.73 6.29
C ARG A 186 -6.56 16.39 4.99
N VAL A 187 -6.00 15.96 3.87
CA VAL A 187 -6.36 16.48 2.55
C VAL A 187 -7.57 15.71 2.04
N LYS A 188 -8.70 16.40 1.87
CA LYS A 188 -10.00 15.77 1.60
C LYS A 188 -10.17 15.35 0.14
N PHE A 189 -9.59 14.20 -0.22
CA PHE A 189 -9.83 13.58 -1.53
C PHE A 189 -11.18 12.85 -1.57
N THR A 190 -11.91 12.97 -2.68
CA THR A 190 -13.01 12.05 -2.98
C THR A 190 -12.48 10.65 -3.31
N LYS A 191 -13.32 9.61 -3.20
CA LYS A 191 -12.94 8.23 -3.51
C LYS A 191 -12.38 8.08 -4.94
N GLN A 192 -12.94 8.81 -5.90
CA GLN A 192 -12.50 8.77 -7.29
C GLN A 192 -11.15 9.48 -7.48
N GLN A 193 -10.97 10.66 -6.88
CA GLN A 193 -9.71 11.40 -6.94
C GLN A 193 -8.58 10.61 -6.27
N ARG A 194 -8.82 10.04 -5.07
CA ARG A 194 -7.85 9.19 -4.37
C ARG A 194 -7.44 7.99 -5.24
N ARG A 195 -8.39 7.33 -5.91
CA ARG A 195 -8.09 6.23 -6.83
C ARG A 195 -7.19 6.67 -7.99
N LYS A 196 -7.49 7.80 -8.63
CA LYS A 196 -6.66 8.34 -9.73
C LYS A 196 -5.26 8.72 -9.25
N TRP A 197 -5.15 9.38 -8.10
CA TRP A 197 -3.88 9.73 -7.47
C TRP A 197 -2.98 8.50 -7.24
N PHE A 198 -3.56 7.41 -6.72
CA PHE A 198 -2.83 6.15 -6.50
C PHE A 198 -2.37 5.50 -7.82
N LEU A 199 -3.20 5.53 -8.85
CA LEU A 199 -2.88 4.94 -10.16
C LEU A 199 -1.71 5.69 -10.82
N ASP A 200 -1.72 7.02 -10.74
CA ASP A 200 -0.72 7.85 -11.39
C ASP A 200 0.71 7.68 -10.79
N ARG A 201 0.76 7.36 -9.48
CA ARG A 201 1.98 7.12 -8.69
C ARG A 201 2.23 5.65 -8.38
N GLU A 202 1.52 4.73 -9.05
CA GLU A 202 1.49 3.30 -8.68
C GLU A 202 2.88 2.66 -8.63
N GLY A 203 3.76 2.96 -9.59
CA GLY A 203 5.10 2.37 -9.64
C GLY A 203 5.98 2.70 -8.43
N VAL A 204 6.08 4.00 -8.09
CA VAL A 204 6.90 4.45 -6.94
C VAL A 204 6.31 3.97 -5.62
N LEU A 205 4.99 4.10 -5.48
CA LEU A 205 4.25 3.65 -4.30
C LEU A 205 4.39 2.14 -4.09
N PHE A 206 4.29 1.36 -5.17
CA PHE A 206 4.45 -0.08 -5.12
C PHE A 206 5.87 -0.48 -4.72
N GLY A 207 6.89 0.09 -5.38
CA GLY A 207 8.29 -0.22 -5.06
C GLY A 207 8.67 0.13 -3.63
N PHE A 208 8.24 1.31 -3.17
CA PHE A 208 8.43 1.76 -1.78
C PHE A 208 7.77 0.79 -0.78
N ALA A 209 6.48 0.48 -0.98
CA ALA A 209 5.75 -0.40 -0.07
C ALA A 209 6.25 -1.85 -0.12
N LEU A 210 6.72 -2.33 -1.28
CA LEU A 210 7.31 -3.66 -1.41
C LEU A 210 8.58 -3.78 -0.55
N GLY A 211 9.44 -2.76 -0.54
CA GLY A 211 10.62 -2.71 0.33
C GLY A 211 10.25 -2.89 1.80
N PHE A 212 9.37 -2.04 2.33
CA PHE A 212 8.92 -2.17 3.73
C PHE A 212 8.17 -3.47 4.00
N TYR A 213 7.35 -3.96 3.07
CA TYR A 213 6.66 -5.23 3.20
C TYR A 213 7.63 -6.40 3.41
N THR A 214 8.77 -6.42 2.70
CA THR A 214 9.79 -7.45 2.92
C THR A 214 10.44 -7.35 4.30
N MET A 215 10.67 -6.14 4.80
CA MET A 215 11.27 -5.91 6.13
C MET A 215 10.31 -6.28 7.26
N ILE A 216 9.02 -5.92 7.15
CA ILE A 216 7.98 -6.20 8.16
C ILE A 216 7.77 -7.69 8.38
N LYS A 217 8.06 -8.54 7.37
CA LYS A 217 7.97 -10.00 7.52
C LYS A 217 8.94 -10.58 8.54
N ILE A 218 9.97 -9.84 8.94
CA ILE A 218 10.94 -10.28 9.95
C ILE A 218 10.26 -10.20 11.34
N PRO A 219 10.03 -11.34 12.02
CA PRO A 219 9.41 -11.35 13.34
C PRO A 219 10.24 -10.52 14.34
N LEU A 220 9.59 -10.03 15.41
CA LEU A 220 10.16 -9.19 16.49
C LEU A 220 10.42 -7.71 16.14
N ILE A 221 10.77 -7.37 14.89
CA ILE A 221 11.09 -5.98 14.50
C ILE A 221 9.91 -5.28 13.79
N GLY A 222 8.87 -6.04 13.41
CA GLY A 222 7.75 -5.53 12.60
C GLY A 222 7.13 -4.22 13.13
N VAL A 223 6.89 -4.08 14.43
CA VAL A 223 6.29 -2.86 15.02
C VAL A 223 7.19 -1.64 14.86
N LEU A 224 8.51 -1.79 15.07
CA LEU A 224 9.47 -0.70 14.89
C LEU A 224 9.60 -0.33 13.41
N ILE A 225 9.60 -1.34 12.52
CA ILE A 225 9.66 -1.13 11.07
C ILE A 225 8.41 -0.40 10.58
N TYR A 226 7.23 -0.62 11.17
CA TYR A 226 6.03 0.14 10.85
C TYR A 226 6.19 1.63 11.18
N GLY A 227 6.75 1.99 12.35
CA GLY A 227 7.05 3.38 12.68
C GLY A 227 8.05 4.02 11.71
N LEU A 228 9.09 3.28 11.34
CA LEU A 228 10.07 3.71 10.33
C LEU A 228 9.42 3.87 8.94
N ALA A 229 8.54 2.96 8.56
CA ALA A 229 7.80 3.00 7.29
C ALA A 229 6.92 4.24 7.23
N GLU A 230 6.25 4.58 8.33
CA GLU A 230 5.42 5.79 8.44
C GLU A 230 6.26 7.07 8.32
N ALA A 231 7.38 7.15 9.05
CA ALA A 231 8.31 8.27 8.96
C ALA A 231 8.89 8.43 7.54
N SER A 232 9.24 7.31 6.91
CA SER A 232 9.72 7.29 5.52
C SER A 232 8.62 7.67 4.53
N THR A 233 7.36 7.33 4.83
CA THR A 233 6.21 7.71 4.01
C THR A 233 5.96 9.21 4.09
N ALA A 234 6.13 9.83 5.26
CA ALA A 234 6.11 11.29 5.38
C ALA A 234 7.15 11.94 4.46
N TYR A 235 8.40 11.47 4.46
CA TYR A 235 9.41 11.95 3.52
C TYR A 235 8.99 11.72 2.06
N LEU A 236 8.51 10.53 1.72
CA LEU A 236 8.04 10.20 0.38
C LEU A 236 6.93 11.17 -0.10
N VAL A 237 5.95 11.48 0.76
CA VAL A 237 4.86 12.42 0.45
C VAL A 237 5.43 13.77 0.02
N THR A 238 6.44 14.30 0.72
CA THR A 238 7.08 15.57 0.33
C THR A 238 7.77 15.55 -1.04
N LYS A 239 8.02 14.36 -1.61
CA LYS A 239 8.67 14.19 -2.91
C LYS A 239 7.70 13.94 -4.07
N ILE A 240 6.54 13.37 -3.77
CA ILE A 240 5.56 12.94 -4.80
C ILE A 240 4.29 13.79 -4.81
N THR A 241 4.17 14.76 -3.89
CA THR A 241 3.05 15.71 -3.80
C THR A 241 3.59 17.11 -3.62
N ASP A 242 2.81 18.11 -4.03
CA ASP A 242 3.14 19.50 -3.77
C ASP A 242 2.72 19.90 -2.34
N PRO A 243 3.35 20.91 -1.73
CA PRO A 243 2.99 21.38 -0.40
C PRO A 243 1.54 21.89 -0.40
N PRO A 244 0.69 21.43 0.55
CA PRO A 244 -0.69 21.88 0.62
C PRO A 244 -0.75 23.37 0.98
N PRO A 245 -1.62 24.17 0.35
CA PRO A 245 -1.84 25.56 0.73
C PRO A 245 -2.57 25.62 2.09
N PRO A 246 -2.64 26.80 2.74
CA PRO A 246 -3.51 26.99 3.89
C PRO A 246 -4.96 26.57 3.59
N PRO A 247 -5.74 26.06 4.57
CA PRO A 247 -7.11 25.59 4.32
C PRO A 247 -8.04 26.63 3.68
N ALA A 248 -7.77 27.92 3.89
CA ALA A 248 -8.51 29.03 3.27
C ALA A 248 -8.37 29.05 1.74
N ASP A 249 -7.20 28.66 1.22
CA ASP A 249 -6.85 28.66 -0.21
C ASP A 249 -6.79 27.24 -0.78
N SER A 250 -7.50 26.30 -0.17
CA SER A 250 -7.45 24.87 -0.52
C SER A 250 -8.29 24.50 -1.75
N GLU A 251 -9.04 25.45 -2.31
CA GLU A 251 -9.87 25.25 -3.49
C GLU A 251 -9.01 24.91 -4.71
N GLY A 252 -9.40 23.88 -5.46
CA GLY A 252 -8.64 23.41 -6.64
C GLY A 252 -7.33 22.67 -6.34
N PHE A 253 -6.77 22.75 -5.13
CA PHE A 253 -5.52 22.07 -4.79
C PHE A 253 -5.61 20.56 -5.02
N VAL A 254 -6.68 19.92 -4.55
CA VAL A 254 -6.90 18.47 -4.70
C VAL A 254 -6.90 18.05 -6.17
N GLU A 255 -7.43 18.89 -7.06
CA GLU A 255 -7.51 18.61 -8.50
C GLU A 255 -6.14 18.68 -9.16
N SER A 256 -5.33 19.68 -8.79
CA SER A 256 -3.93 19.78 -9.24
C SER A 256 -3.11 18.54 -8.86
N GLN A 257 -3.40 17.94 -7.71
CA GLN A 257 -2.65 16.80 -7.19
C GLN A 257 -3.00 15.45 -7.86
N ILE A 258 -4.11 15.36 -8.61
CA ILE A 258 -4.54 14.09 -9.23
C ILE A 258 -3.47 13.57 -10.19
N GLN A 259 -2.93 14.45 -11.04
CA GLN A 259 -1.83 14.13 -11.94
C GLN A 259 -0.50 14.53 -11.31
N TRP A 260 0.49 13.65 -11.42
CA TRP A 260 1.85 13.92 -11.01
C TRP A 260 2.58 14.65 -12.13
N THR A 261 2.36 15.96 -12.18
CA THR A 261 2.92 16.90 -13.17
C THR A 261 4.44 16.77 -13.29
N ASN A 262 5.13 16.43 -12.20
CA ASN A 262 6.58 16.43 -12.09
C ASN A 262 7.25 15.06 -12.22
N LYS A 263 6.49 14.02 -12.57
CA LYS A 263 6.94 12.61 -12.64
C LYS A 263 8.22 12.39 -13.44
N HIS A 264 8.28 12.95 -14.65
CA HIS A 264 9.41 12.70 -15.56
C HIS A 264 10.71 13.35 -15.10
N ARG A 265 10.63 14.49 -14.39
CA ARG A 265 11.80 15.17 -13.81
C ARG A 265 12.29 14.42 -12.58
N PHE A 266 11.36 14.00 -11.72
CA PHE A 266 11.67 13.22 -10.52
C PHE A 266 12.47 11.95 -10.85
N LEU A 267 12.04 11.18 -11.85
CA LEU A 267 12.68 9.92 -12.23
C LEU A 267 14.08 10.10 -12.86
N LYS A 268 14.46 11.32 -13.27
CA LYS A 268 15.76 11.63 -13.88
C LYS A 268 16.77 12.22 -12.89
N LEU A 269 16.35 12.61 -11.70
CA LEU A 269 17.22 13.23 -10.70
C LEU A 269 18.19 12.21 -10.10
N PRO A 270 19.48 12.57 -9.90
CA PRO A 270 20.37 11.75 -9.11
C PRO A 270 19.91 11.71 -7.64
N LEU A 271 20.15 10.57 -6.97
CA LEU A 271 19.64 10.31 -5.62
C LEU A 271 20.05 11.39 -4.58
N GLY A 272 21.21 12.03 -4.77
CA GLY A 272 21.71 13.08 -3.87
C GLY A 272 20.99 14.44 -4.00
N SER A 273 20.20 14.66 -5.06
CA SER A 273 19.54 15.93 -5.35
C SER A 273 18.01 15.86 -5.35
N LEU A 274 17.44 14.83 -4.73
CA LEU A 274 15.98 14.67 -4.57
C LEU A 274 15.31 15.80 -3.77
N ASP A 275 16.08 16.66 -3.09
CA ASP A 275 15.60 17.83 -2.36
C ASP A 275 15.42 19.09 -3.19
N GLN A 276 15.96 19.14 -4.41
CA GLN A 276 15.94 20.34 -5.25
C GLN A 276 14.58 20.63 -5.89
N TYR A 277 13.54 19.83 -5.63
CA TYR A 277 12.26 19.95 -6.30
C TYR A 277 11.10 20.31 -5.35
N ASN A 278 10.19 21.14 -5.87
CA ASN A 278 9.10 21.95 -5.25
C ASN A 278 9.35 23.47 -5.20
N VAL A 279 10.41 23.93 -5.88
CA VAL A 279 10.50 25.33 -6.29
C VAL A 279 9.49 25.55 -7.41
N PRO A 280 8.67 26.63 -7.40
CA PRO A 280 7.89 27.03 -8.56
C PRO A 280 8.78 27.02 -9.81
N PRO A 281 8.27 26.65 -11.00
CA PRO A 281 9.10 26.72 -12.19
C PRO A 281 9.63 28.14 -12.34
N ASP A 282 10.94 28.33 -12.25
CA ASP A 282 11.54 29.54 -12.77
C ASP A 282 11.13 29.67 -14.25
N ASP A 283 10.77 30.88 -14.65
CA ASP A 283 10.50 31.30 -16.03
C ASP A 283 11.75 31.17 -16.94
N GLU A 284 12.64 30.22 -16.70
CA GLU A 284 13.78 29.92 -17.58
C GLU A 284 13.35 29.41 -18.96
N ASN A 285 12.12 28.89 -19.08
CA ASN A 285 11.54 28.53 -20.38
C ASN A 285 11.06 29.74 -21.19
N GLU A 286 10.89 30.92 -20.60
CA GLU A 286 10.61 32.15 -21.36
C GLU A 286 11.89 32.85 -21.81
N LYS A 287 12.96 32.84 -21.00
CA LYS A 287 14.26 33.40 -21.40
C LYS A 287 14.89 32.64 -22.57
N ASN A 288 14.85 31.31 -22.57
CA ASN A 288 15.40 30.51 -23.68
C ASN A 288 14.58 30.58 -24.99
N LYS A 289 13.34 31.09 -24.97
CA LYS A 289 12.55 31.29 -26.18
C LYS A 289 12.84 32.61 -26.89
N GLN A 290 13.39 33.60 -26.19
CA GLN A 290 13.70 34.91 -26.77
C GLN A 290 15.08 34.97 -27.44
N GLU A 291 15.98 34.01 -27.15
CA GLU A 291 17.36 34.02 -27.66
C GLU A 291 17.62 33.17 -28.92
N MET A 292 16.62 32.45 -29.45
CA MET A 292 16.82 31.76 -30.74
C MET A 292 16.54 32.72 -31.91
N PRO A 293 17.55 33.12 -32.71
CA PRO A 293 17.30 33.95 -33.88
C PRO A 293 16.46 33.15 -34.88
N GLN A 294 15.27 33.67 -35.19
CA GLN A 294 14.41 33.14 -36.24
C GLN A 294 15.19 33.14 -37.56
N LYS A 295 15.60 31.95 -38.03
CA LYS A 295 16.04 31.77 -39.41
C LYS A 295 14.83 32.04 -40.32
N LYS A 296 14.82 33.22 -40.93
CA LYS A 296 14.00 33.51 -42.11
C LYS A 296 14.49 32.63 -43.25
N PHE A 297 13.64 31.75 -43.74
CA PHE A 297 13.81 31.14 -45.05
C PHE A 297 13.23 32.12 -46.08
N SER A 298 14.11 32.69 -46.89
CA SER A 298 13.80 33.18 -48.24
C SER A 298 14.38 32.20 -49.24
#